data_AF-A0A8H7ERQ6-F1
#
_entry.id   AF-A0A8H7ERQ6-F1
#
_cell.length_a   1.000
_cell.length_b   1.000
_cell.length_c   1.000
_cell.angle_alpha   90.00
_cell.angle_beta   90.00
_cell.angle_gamma   90.00
#
_symmetry.space_group_name_H-M   'P 1'
#
loop_
_entity.id
_entity.type
_entity.pdbx_description
1 polymer ?
#
loop_
_entity_poly.entity_id
_entity_poly.type
_entity_poly.pdbx_seq_one_letter_code
_entity_poly.pdbx_strand_id
1 'polypeptide(L)'
;MAQVQEHLPEGEVPAAKEVPPFLGLNQQQSALLVALYNETDPEFAKQLPTAMPIAAQQLAQEYEKRNNVGKKLERANVMYSEEFSTFENIQQEALELLSKTDMDIDKAAEGLVLDEKSESSVHDLLLGSLLYGGVRRESSGPEDKASMSPVASPNFKGATRLLERAFDLGYTMAAVQIGSLYMQEEKMAAGKNLPGQDPKKLAFEWYLKAAEKSNPMAAHKVGYFYENGIGCKLDMEKAVEYYKKAYDQGYPDSAHNLGLIHQGNSGSTLPLKDVQKAMEYLERARQWGYAPSANALGRMYLLMSKDEELAKAAGNPGSDKEEYIVTGIDLLEDSANNGDADAMLMLGLIFGSKDYGLYDMDKAQNYMELALVRGDLEAYNYLVRILRAKMAARVALEKDNLENFEKLSQEDKEKLIRQLAKEAAPEKVRHKQCGNTFCEKMEQKEGDFKRCSQCMRVSYCSRECQKEHWKSGHKVVCSKPTQ
;
A
#
# COMPACT_ATOMS: atom_id res chain seq x y z
N MET A 1 -18.26 -4.09 -34.39
CA MET A 1 -18.93 -5.10 -35.22
C MET A 1 -17.99 -5.50 -36.35
N ALA A 2 -18.01 -6.79 -36.73
CA ALA A 2 -17.09 -7.55 -37.61
C ALA A 2 -15.81 -8.04 -36.89
N GLN A 3 -15.87 -9.13 -36.11
CA GLN A 3 -15.78 -10.56 -36.49
C GLN A 3 -14.46 -10.97 -37.15
N VAL A 4 -13.56 -11.53 -36.35
CA VAL A 4 -12.78 -12.73 -36.72
C VAL A 4 -12.85 -13.67 -35.51
N GLN A 5 -13.76 -14.64 -35.58
CA GLN A 5 -13.79 -15.81 -34.71
C GLN A 5 -13.00 -16.91 -35.41
N GLU A 6 -11.75 -17.13 -35.00
CA GLU A 6 -11.06 -18.38 -35.35
C GLU A 6 -11.49 -19.46 -34.35
N HIS A 7 -12.14 -20.48 -34.89
CA HIS A 7 -12.64 -21.64 -34.15
C HIS A 7 -11.47 -22.49 -33.64
N LEU A 8 -11.36 -22.63 -32.33
CA LEU A 8 -10.55 -23.67 -31.68
C LEU A 8 -11.34 -25.00 -31.67
N PRO A 9 -10.69 -26.16 -31.89
CA PRO A 9 -11.37 -27.44 -31.88
C PRO A 9 -11.81 -27.84 -30.47
N GLU A 10 -13.08 -28.25 -30.36
CA GLU A 10 -13.69 -28.79 -29.15
C GLU A 10 -13.08 -30.17 -28.83
N GLY A 11 -12.01 -30.17 -28.04
CA GLY A 11 -11.60 -31.32 -27.23
C GLY A 11 -11.98 -31.05 -25.79
N GLU A 12 -12.62 -32.02 -25.12
CA GLU A 12 -13.07 -31.92 -23.73
C GLU A 12 -11.96 -31.39 -22.79
N VAL A 13 -12.04 -30.10 -22.46
CA VAL A 13 -11.21 -29.48 -21.44
C VAL A 13 -11.78 -29.92 -20.08
N PRO A 14 -11.00 -30.59 -19.21
CA PRO A 14 -11.47 -30.93 -17.88
C PRO A 14 -11.87 -29.64 -17.16
N ALA A 15 -13.09 -29.60 -16.60
CA ALA A 15 -13.72 -28.42 -16.03
C ALA A 15 -12.73 -27.56 -15.21
N ALA A 16 -12.23 -26.49 -15.83
CA ALA A 16 -11.42 -25.49 -15.14
C ALA A 16 -12.35 -24.85 -14.10
N LYS A 17 -12.04 -25.01 -12.81
CA LYS A 17 -12.72 -24.26 -11.74
C LYS A 17 -12.73 -22.80 -12.16
N GLU A 18 -13.91 -22.21 -12.27
CA GLU A 18 -14.06 -20.79 -12.62
C GLU A 18 -13.21 -19.96 -11.67
N VAL A 19 -12.27 -19.18 -12.21
CA VAL A 19 -11.41 -18.29 -11.42
C VAL A 19 -12.30 -17.15 -10.89
N PRO A 20 -12.42 -16.98 -9.55
CA PRO A 20 -13.23 -15.91 -8.99
C PRO A 20 -12.59 -14.54 -9.23
N PRO A 21 -13.37 -13.45 -9.28
CA PRO A 21 -12.82 -12.09 -9.35
C PRO A 21 -12.01 -11.76 -8.09
N PHE A 22 -10.85 -11.11 -8.25
CA PHE A 22 -9.99 -10.65 -7.16
C PHE A 22 -9.38 -9.27 -7.45
N LEU A 23 -8.95 -8.55 -6.41
CA LEU A 23 -8.34 -7.20 -6.51
C LEU A 23 -9.15 -6.17 -7.32
N GLY A 24 -10.49 -6.25 -7.27
CA GLY A 24 -11.36 -5.36 -8.05
C GLY A 24 -11.41 -5.65 -9.55
N LEU A 25 -10.73 -6.71 -10.02
CA LEU A 25 -10.82 -7.18 -11.39
C LEU A 25 -12.14 -7.92 -11.63
N ASN A 26 -12.67 -7.84 -12.84
CA ASN A 26 -13.78 -8.68 -13.24
C ASN A 26 -13.33 -10.15 -13.48
N GLN A 27 -14.30 -11.05 -13.65
CA GLN A 27 -14.03 -12.48 -13.82
C GLN A 27 -13.14 -12.78 -15.04
N GLN A 28 -13.37 -12.11 -16.17
CA GLN A 28 -12.57 -12.29 -17.39
C GLN A 28 -11.13 -11.84 -17.19
N GLN A 29 -10.94 -10.69 -16.54
CA GLN A 29 -9.63 -10.14 -16.24
C GLN A 29 -8.82 -11.04 -15.31
N SER A 30 -9.48 -11.56 -14.28
CA SER A 30 -8.91 -12.48 -13.29
C SER A 30 -8.49 -13.80 -13.93
N ALA A 31 -9.37 -14.39 -14.76
CA ALA A 31 -9.07 -15.60 -15.51
C ALA A 31 -7.90 -15.42 -16.48
N LEU A 32 -7.87 -14.29 -17.22
CA LEU A 32 -6.76 -13.99 -18.12
C LEU A 32 -5.43 -13.85 -17.36
N LEU A 33 -5.43 -13.18 -16.21
CA LEU A 33 -4.21 -13.00 -15.43
C LEU A 33 -3.67 -14.34 -14.92
N VAL A 34 -4.54 -15.19 -14.36
CA VAL A 34 -4.18 -16.55 -13.94
C VAL A 34 -3.64 -17.37 -15.11
N ALA A 35 -4.28 -17.30 -16.28
CA ALA A 35 -3.82 -18.02 -17.47
C ALA A 35 -2.41 -17.57 -17.90
N LEU A 36 -2.14 -16.26 -17.92
CA LEU A 36 -0.83 -15.73 -18.27
C LEU A 36 0.25 -16.17 -17.29
N TYR A 37 -0.04 -16.14 -15.99
CA TYR A 37 0.89 -16.69 -15.00
C TYR A 37 1.05 -18.19 -15.11
N ASN A 38 0.02 -18.94 -15.49
CA ASN A 38 0.12 -20.39 -15.62
C ASN A 38 1.13 -20.81 -16.70
N GLU A 39 1.33 -19.97 -17.73
CA GLU A 39 2.34 -20.19 -18.76
C GLU A 39 3.77 -19.86 -18.29
N THR A 40 3.93 -18.91 -17.35
CA THR A 40 5.26 -18.47 -16.87
C THR A 40 5.68 -19.15 -15.57
N ASP A 41 4.76 -19.29 -14.62
CA ASP A 41 4.91 -19.88 -13.29
C ASP A 41 3.60 -20.60 -12.86
N PRO A 42 3.44 -21.89 -13.21
CA PRO A 42 2.24 -22.67 -12.89
C PRO A 42 1.96 -22.82 -11.40
N GLU A 43 2.98 -22.81 -10.54
CA GLU A 43 2.79 -22.98 -9.10
C GLU A 43 2.30 -21.67 -8.47
N PHE A 44 2.83 -20.53 -8.89
CA PHE A 44 2.33 -19.23 -8.48
C PHE A 44 0.92 -18.97 -9.02
N ALA A 45 0.61 -19.34 -10.27
CA ALA A 45 -0.70 -19.16 -10.88
C ALA A 45 -1.84 -19.79 -10.08
N LYS A 46 -1.61 -20.97 -9.48
CA LYS A 46 -2.59 -21.65 -8.60
C LYS A 46 -2.89 -20.87 -7.33
N GLN A 47 -1.91 -20.13 -6.83
CA GLN A 47 -2.00 -19.35 -5.59
C GLN A 47 -2.44 -17.91 -5.87
N LEU A 48 -2.34 -17.42 -7.11
CA LEU A 48 -2.59 -16.03 -7.47
C LEU A 48 -3.94 -15.47 -6.95
N PRO A 49 -5.08 -16.19 -7.06
CA PRO A 49 -6.37 -15.69 -6.56
C PRO A 49 -6.45 -15.52 -5.04
N THR A 50 -5.52 -16.11 -4.27
CA THR A 50 -5.46 -16.01 -2.81
C THR A 50 -4.26 -15.19 -2.33
N ALA A 51 -3.08 -15.41 -2.89
CA ALA A 51 -1.82 -14.76 -2.51
C ALA A 51 -1.86 -13.24 -2.72
N MET A 52 -2.34 -12.78 -3.88
CA MET A 52 -2.39 -11.35 -4.21
C MET A 52 -3.37 -10.57 -3.31
N PRO A 53 -4.60 -11.07 -3.02
CA PRO A 53 -5.46 -10.46 -2.01
C PRO A 53 -4.87 -10.43 -0.60
N ILE A 54 -4.17 -11.50 -0.16
CA ILE A 54 -3.50 -11.53 1.14
C ILE A 54 -2.40 -10.46 1.18
N ALA A 55 -1.59 -10.34 0.13
CA ALA A 55 -0.58 -9.30 0.02
C ALA A 55 -1.21 -7.89 0.07
N ALA A 56 -2.35 -7.69 -0.59
CA ALA A 56 -3.09 -6.42 -0.55
C ALA A 56 -3.52 -6.06 0.87
N GLN A 57 -4.06 -7.04 1.60
CA GLN A 57 -4.48 -6.85 2.99
C GLN A 57 -3.28 -6.52 3.89
N GLN A 58 -2.17 -7.25 3.75
CA GLN A 58 -0.95 -7.01 4.54
C GLN A 58 -0.35 -5.63 4.26
N LEU A 59 -0.23 -5.26 2.98
CA LEU A 59 0.28 -3.93 2.58
C LEU A 59 -0.65 -2.80 3.03
N ALA A 60 -1.96 -3.00 2.97
CA ALA A 60 -2.93 -2.03 3.50
C ALA A 60 -2.76 -1.84 5.01
N GLN A 61 -2.63 -2.93 5.78
CA GLN A 61 -2.40 -2.86 7.23
C GLN A 61 -1.08 -2.16 7.58
N GLU A 62 0.01 -2.48 6.89
CA GLU A 62 1.30 -1.82 7.11
C GLU A 62 1.29 -0.35 6.70
N TYR A 63 0.60 -0.02 5.60
CA TYR A 63 0.38 1.37 5.19
C TYR A 63 -0.44 2.14 6.22
N GLU A 64 -1.55 1.60 6.70
CA GLU A 64 -2.37 2.20 7.76
C GLU A 64 -1.55 2.39 9.04
N LYS A 65 -0.75 1.40 9.47
CA LYS A 65 0.16 1.56 10.60
C LYS A 65 1.21 2.67 10.40
N ARG A 66 1.61 2.98 9.17
CA ARG A 66 2.60 4.04 8.86
C ARG A 66 1.97 5.41 8.63
N ASN A 67 0.73 5.45 8.14
CA ASN A 67 0.04 6.64 7.65
C ASN A 67 -1.35 6.88 8.30
N ASN A 68 -1.64 6.25 9.45
CA ASN A 68 -2.82 6.60 10.24
C ASN A 68 -2.79 8.08 10.62
N VAL A 69 -3.98 8.64 10.83
CA VAL A 69 -4.17 10.06 11.17
C VAL A 69 -3.34 10.43 12.39
N GLY A 70 -3.19 9.52 13.36
CA GLY A 70 -2.33 9.66 14.53
C GLY A 70 -0.87 9.92 14.23
N LYS A 71 -0.23 9.09 13.40
CA LYS A 71 1.17 9.32 13.02
C LYS A 71 1.35 10.55 12.16
N LYS A 72 0.37 10.89 11.30
CA LYS A 72 0.40 12.15 10.55
C LYS A 72 0.30 13.37 11.48
N LEU A 73 -0.48 13.26 12.57
CA LEU A 73 -0.66 14.30 13.58
C LEU A 73 0.50 14.38 14.60
N GLU A 74 1.04 13.24 15.06
CA GLU A 74 2.29 13.13 15.84
C GLU A 74 3.46 13.82 15.14
N ARG A 75 3.52 13.71 13.81
CA ARG A 75 4.56 14.33 12.97
C ARG A 75 4.36 15.84 12.78
N ALA A 76 3.13 16.35 12.93
CA ALA A 76 2.81 17.77 12.74
C ALA A 76 2.89 18.58 14.04
N ASN A 77 2.33 18.06 15.15
CA ASN A 77 2.39 18.70 16.48
C ASN A 77 2.00 17.71 17.59
N VAL A 78 2.78 17.66 18.68
CA VAL A 78 2.56 16.80 19.87
C VAL A 78 1.19 17.03 20.53
N MET A 79 0.60 18.23 20.40
CA MET A 79 -0.76 18.49 20.93
C MET A 79 -1.80 17.53 20.33
N TYR A 80 -1.69 17.18 19.05
CA TYR A 80 -2.66 16.31 18.37
C TYR A 80 -2.39 14.82 18.59
N SER A 81 -1.20 14.44 19.06
CA SER A 81 -0.89 13.04 19.40
C SER A 81 -1.58 12.60 20.70
N GLU A 82 -1.72 13.50 21.66
CA GLU A 82 -2.46 13.22 22.90
C GLU A 82 -3.97 13.10 22.63
N GLU A 83 -4.53 13.98 21.79
CA GLU A 83 -5.92 13.89 21.36
C GLU A 83 -6.20 12.61 20.56
N PHE A 84 -5.28 12.22 19.67
CA PHE A 84 -5.45 11.01 18.85
C PHE A 84 -5.25 9.71 19.63
N SER A 85 -4.26 9.62 20.52
CA SER A 85 -4.07 8.43 21.37
C SER A 85 -5.25 8.24 22.34
N THR A 86 -5.79 9.33 22.85
CA THR A 86 -7.04 9.32 23.64
C THR A 86 -8.23 8.87 22.79
N PHE A 87 -8.29 9.30 21.52
CA PHE A 87 -9.28 8.83 20.56
C PHE A 87 -9.20 7.31 20.29
N GLU A 88 -8.02 6.76 20.01
CA GLU A 88 -7.85 5.31 19.77
C GLU A 88 -8.21 4.47 21.00
N ASN A 89 -7.79 4.89 22.21
CA ASN A 89 -8.07 4.15 23.44
C ASN A 89 -9.57 4.07 23.74
N ILE A 90 -10.30 5.18 23.58
CA ILE A 90 -11.74 5.21 23.83
C ILE A 90 -12.51 4.53 22.68
N GLN A 91 -12.01 4.57 21.45
CA GLN A 91 -12.59 3.80 20.35
C GLN A 91 -12.51 2.29 20.64
N GLN A 92 -11.38 1.79 21.17
CA GLN A 92 -11.23 0.41 21.64
C GLN A 92 -12.21 0.08 22.76
N GLU A 93 -12.34 0.95 23.77
CA GLU A 93 -13.29 0.77 24.89
C GLU A 93 -14.74 0.74 24.41
N ALA A 94 -15.12 1.65 23.51
CA ALA A 94 -16.46 1.71 22.95
C ALA A 94 -16.78 0.49 22.07
N LEU A 95 -15.80 -0.03 21.33
CA LEU A 95 -15.93 -1.30 20.61
C LEU A 95 -16.20 -2.46 21.56
N GLU A 96 -15.46 -2.50 22.67
CA GLU A 96 -15.64 -3.53 23.70
C GLU A 96 -17.03 -3.43 24.34
N LEU A 97 -17.50 -2.22 24.66
CA LEU A 97 -18.82 -2.00 25.24
C LEU A 97 -19.96 -2.28 24.25
N LEU A 98 -19.85 -1.84 22.99
CA LEU A 98 -20.81 -2.18 21.94
C LEU A 98 -20.92 -3.69 21.74
N SER A 99 -19.80 -4.42 21.84
CA SER A 99 -19.82 -5.88 21.78
C SER A 99 -20.56 -6.55 22.96
N LYS A 100 -20.62 -5.86 24.11
CA LYS A 100 -21.32 -6.31 25.32
C LYS A 100 -22.79 -5.89 25.36
N THR A 101 -23.20 -4.90 24.55
CA THR A 101 -24.57 -4.37 24.52
C THR A 101 -25.37 -4.77 23.28
N ASP A 102 -25.02 -5.88 22.61
CA ASP A 102 -25.65 -6.31 21.35
C ASP A 102 -25.65 -5.19 20.28
N MET A 103 -24.59 -4.39 20.24
CA MET A 103 -24.44 -3.24 19.34
C MET A 103 -25.50 -2.13 19.54
N ASP A 104 -26.19 -2.13 20.69
CA ASP A 104 -27.08 -1.04 21.11
C ASP A 104 -26.23 0.17 21.54
N ILE A 105 -26.28 1.23 20.74
CA ILE A 105 -25.42 2.41 20.91
C ILE A 105 -25.83 3.22 22.14
N ASP A 106 -27.13 3.33 22.41
CA ASP A 106 -27.61 4.10 23.56
C ASP A 106 -27.21 3.39 24.86
N LYS A 107 -27.29 2.05 24.91
CA LYS A 107 -26.78 1.27 26.06
C LYS A 107 -25.26 1.24 26.17
N ALA A 108 -24.54 1.21 25.04
CA ALA A 108 -23.07 1.27 25.06
C ALA A 108 -22.58 2.62 25.59
N ALA A 109 -23.28 3.69 25.23
CA ALA A 109 -23.02 5.04 25.73
C ALA A 109 -23.24 5.15 27.25
N GLU A 110 -24.23 4.45 27.82
CA GLU A 110 -24.46 4.40 29.28
C GLU A 110 -23.30 3.73 30.05
N GLY A 111 -22.60 2.78 29.43
CA GLY A 111 -21.50 2.02 30.04
C GLY A 111 -20.11 2.66 29.90
N LEU A 112 -19.97 3.67 29.05
CA LEU A 112 -18.75 4.46 28.88
C LEU A 112 -18.59 5.43 30.07
N VAL A 113 -18.13 4.91 31.22
CA VAL A 113 -17.89 5.71 32.42
C VAL A 113 -16.46 6.22 32.42
N LEU A 114 -16.29 7.51 32.13
CA LEU A 114 -15.03 8.24 32.29
C LEU A 114 -15.16 9.14 33.52
N ASP A 115 -14.09 9.24 34.30
CA ASP A 115 -14.00 9.87 35.62
C ASP A 115 -14.92 11.11 35.78
N GLU A 116 -15.85 11.04 36.75
CA GLU A 116 -17.04 11.90 36.93
C GLU A 116 -16.74 13.40 37.15
N LYS A 117 -15.48 13.81 37.09
CA LYS A 117 -15.04 15.20 37.27
C LYS A 117 -14.86 15.98 35.96
N SER A 118 -15.08 15.40 34.79
CA SER A 118 -14.87 16.11 33.52
C SER A 118 -16.12 16.12 32.62
N GLU A 119 -16.58 17.32 32.28
CA GLU A 119 -17.34 17.59 31.05
C GLU A 119 -16.42 17.24 29.85
N SER A 120 -16.28 15.94 29.54
CA SER A 120 -15.30 15.48 28.56
C SER A 120 -15.87 15.60 27.14
N SER A 121 -15.70 16.75 26.52
CA SER A 121 -15.82 16.98 25.07
C SER A 121 -15.10 15.95 24.18
N VAL A 122 -14.08 15.26 24.70
CA VAL A 122 -13.45 14.11 24.03
C VAL A 122 -14.42 12.94 23.92
N HIS A 123 -15.21 12.66 24.97
CA HIS A 123 -16.25 11.64 24.95
C HIS A 123 -17.32 11.93 23.88
N ASP A 124 -17.70 13.19 23.74
CA ASP A 124 -18.65 13.63 22.71
C ASP A 124 -18.14 13.48 21.28
N LEU A 125 -16.86 13.78 21.08
CA LEU A 125 -16.16 13.56 19.81
C LEU A 125 -16.25 12.10 19.36
N LEU A 126 -16.08 11.19 20.31
CA LEU A 126 -16.01 9.75 20.08
C LEU A 126 -17.39 9.11 19.91
N LEU A 127 -18.35 9.40 20.79
CA LEU A 127 -19.74 8.97 20.62
C LEU A 127 -20.34 9.51 19.32
N GLY A 128 -20.05 10.77 18.97
CA GLY A 128 -20.49 11.35 17.73
C GLY A 128 -19.94 10.60 16.50
N SER A 129 -18.66 10.23 16.54
CA SER A 129 -18.01 9.45 15.48
C SER A 129 -18.59 8.04 15.35
N LEU A 130 -18.89 7.37 16.46
CA LEU A 130 -19.49 6.02 16.49
C LEU A 130 -20.92 6.01 15.97
N LEU A 131 -21.74 6.98 16.40
CA LEU A 131 -23.14 7.14 15.96
C LEU A 131 -23.26 7.37 14.45
N TYR A 132 -22.26 8.00 13.84
CA TYR A 132 -22.25 8.24 12.40
C TYR A 132 -21.59 7.11 11.60
N GLY A 133 -20.41 6.67 12.01
CA GLY A 133 -19.59 5.74 11.24
C GLY A 133 -20.12 4.31 11.20
N GLY A 134 -20.88 3.90 12.23
CA GLY A 134 -21.10 2.49 12.51
C GLY A 134 -19.77 1.81 12.83
N VAL A 135 -19.72 1.00 13.87
CA VAL A 135 -18.51 0.22 14.16
C VAL A 135 -18.20 -0.69 12.97
N ARG A 136 -17.07 -0.46 12.30
CA ARG A 136 -16.42 -1.46 11.44
C ARG A 136 -15.51 -2.30 12.33
N ARG A 137 -15.96 -3.50 12.68
CA ARG A 137 -15.07 -4.51 13.27
C ARG A 137 -14.24 -5.15 12.14
N GLU A 138 -12.96 -5.36 12.38
CA GLU A 138 -12.12 -6.16 11.48
C GLU A 138 -12.72 -7.57 11.34
N SER A 139 -12.84 -8.04 10.09
CA SER A 139 -13.32 -9.38 9.79
C SER A 139 -12.36 -10.41 10.38
N SER A 140 -12.85 -11.26 11.27
CA SER A 140 -12.06 -12.32 11.92
C SER A 140 -11.78 -13.53 11.00
N GLY A 141 -12.19 -13.46 9.74
CA GLY A 141 -11.87 -14.46 8.74
C GLY A 141 -12.78 -14.41 7.50
N PRO A 142 -12.51 -15.24 6.47
CA PRO A 142 -13.25 -15.21 5.20
C PRO A 142 -14.76 -15.47 5.32
N GLU A 143 -15.20 -16.08 6.42
CA GLU A 143 -16.62 -16.36 6.69
C GLU A 143 -17.28 -15.35 7.64
N ASP A 144 -16.52 -14.39 8.17
CA ASP A 144 -17.02 -13.40 9.13
C ASP A 144 -17.75 -12.26 8.41
N LYS A 145 -19.08 -12.44 8.30
CA LYS A 145 -20.01 -11.43 7.76
C LYS A 145 -20.16 -10.19 8.67
N ALA A 146 -19.50 -10.14 9.84
CA ALA A 146 -19.57 -9.01 10.76
C ALA A 146 -18.83 -7.75 10.29
N SER A 147 -18.15 -7.77 9.13
CA SER A 147 -17.69 -6.53 8.48
C SER A 147 -18.85 -5.68 7.93
N MET A 148 -20.04 -6.27 7.81
CA MET A 148 -21.30 -5.55 7.64
C MET A 148 -22.02 -5.49 8.99
N SER A 149 -21.57 -4.59 9.88
CA SER A 149 -22.37 -4.24 11.06
C SER A 149 -23.70 -3.63 10.58
N PRO A 150 -24.86 -4.18 10.97
CA PRO A 150 -26.18 -3.80 10.48
C PRO A 150 -26.74 -2.59 11.25
N VAL A 151 -26.00 -1.48 11.36
CA VAL A 151 -26.61 -0.20 11.70
C VAL A 151 -27.19 0.40 10.43
N ALA A 152 -28.38 -0.10 10.06
CA ALA A 152 -29.20 0.50 9.03
C ALA A 152 -29.61 1.91 9.49
N SER A 153 -29.01 2.92 8.86
CA SER A 153 -29.16 4.37 9.07
C SER A 153 -28.21 4.97 10.13
N PRO A 154 -27.19 5.75 9.70
CA PRO A 154 -26.40 6.59 10.59
C PRO A 154 -27.31 7.47 11.46
N ASN A 155 -27.09 7.54 12.77
CA ASN A 155 -27.80 8.50 13.63
C ASN A 155 -27.17 9.89 13.46
N PHE A 156 -27.39 10.47 12.28
CA PHE A 156 -26.80 11.75 11.87
C PHE A 156 -27.10 12.87 12.86
N LYS A 157 -28.34 12.95 13.37
CA LYS A 157 -28.77 13.98 14.33
C LYS A 157 -28.16 13.80 15.71
N GLY A 158 -28.04 12.56 16.20
CA GLY A 158 -27.37 12.27 17.46
C GLY A 158 -25.88 12.58 17.39
N ALA A 159 -25.24 12.13 16.30
CA ALA A 159 -23.82 12.36 16.05
C ALA A 159 -23.48 13.85 15.99
N THR A 160 -24.19 14.61 15.16
CA THR A 160 -23.95 16.07 15.01
C THR A 160 -24.15 16.82 16.33
N ARG A 161 -25.19 16.51 17.11
CA ARG A 161 -25.43 17.16 18.40
C ARG A 161 -24.26 16.99 19.39
N LEU A 162 -23.71 15.78 19.49
CA LEU A 162 -22.57 15.53 20.38
C LEU A 162 -21.32 16.27 19.89
N LEU A 163 -21.03 16.20 18.58
CA LEU A 163 -19.90 16.93 18.00
C LEU A 163 -20.04 18.46 18.15
N GLU A 164 -21.25 19.01 18.06
CA GLU A 164 -21.52 20.43 18.31
C GLU A 164 -21.17 20.81 19.76
N ARG A 165 -21.63 20.00 20.73
CA ARG A 165 -21.29 20.18 22.15
C ARG A 165 -19.78 20.13 22.38
N ALA A 166 -19.09 19.16 21.77
CA ALA A 166 -17.63 19.06 21.85
C ALA A 166 -16.93 20.31 21.30
N PHE A 167 -17.42 20.82 20.17
CA PHE A 167 -16.87 22.04 19.55
C PHE A 167 -17.07 23.29 20.41
N ASP A 168 -18.23 23.41 21.06
CA ASP A 168 -18.55 24.52 21.97
C ASP A 168 -17.62 24.52 23.20
N LEU A 169 -17.21 23.34 23.65
CA LEU A 169 -16.19 23.14 24.70
C LEU A 169 -14.75 23.37 24.22
N GLY A 170 -14.54 23.75 22.95
CA GLY A 170 -13.23 24.14 22.40
C GLY A 170 -12.57 23.11 21.49
N TYR A 171 -13.16 21.94 21.27
CA TYR A 171 -12.53 20.85 20.53
C TYR A 171 -12.74 21.00 19.03
N THR A 172 -11.78 21.64 18.38
CA THR A 172 -11.85 22.00 16.95
C THR A 172 -11.97 20.80 16.02
N MET A 173 -11.46 19.64 16.43
CA MET A 173 -11.58 18.37 15.70
C MET A 173 -13.04 17.98 15.48
N ALA A 174 -13.94 18.28 16.42
CA ALA A 174 -15.35 17.94 16.30
C ALA A 174 -16.01 18.64 15.11
N ALA A 175 -15.67 19.91 14.87
CA ALA A 175 -16.12 20.63 13.69
C ALA A 175 -15.56 20.05 12.37
N VAL A 176 -14.33 19.53 12.37
CA VAL A 176 -13.79 18.79 11.20
C VAL A 176 -14.54 17.48 10.97
N GLN A 177 -14.89 16.77 12.05
CA GLN A 177 -15.70 15.55 11.93
C GLN A 177 -17.08 15.86 11.40
N ILE A 178 -17.78 16.89 11.92
CA ILE A 178 -19.08 17.35 11.41
C ILE A 178 -19.01 17.63 9.91
N GLY A 179 -18.01 18.41 9.46
CA GLY A 179 -17.84 18.68 8.04
C GLY A 179 -17.64 17.42 7.20
N SER A 180 -16.93 16.43 7.74
CA SER A 180 -16.72 15.14 7.08
C SER A 180 -17.99 14.28 7.03
N LEU A 181 -18.86 14.37 8.05
CA LEU A 181 -20.18 13.71 8.01
C LEU A 181 -21.05 14.29 6.90
N TYR A 182 -21.09 15.62 6.75
CA TYR A 182 -21.84 16.27 5.68
C TYR A 182 -21.38 15.84 4.27
N MET A 183 -20.06 15.70 4.06
CA MET A 183 -19.52 15.22 2.79
C MET A 183 -19.83 13.74 2.52
N GLN A 184 -19.87 12.92 3.56
CA GLN A 184 -20.29 11.52 3.44
C GLN A 184 -21.79 11.40 3.14
N GLU A 185 -22.64 12.22 3.77
CA GLU A 185 -24.07 12.29 3.47
C GLU A 185 -24.34 12.67 2.01
N GLU A 186 -23.59 13.63 1.47
CA GLU A 186 -23.67 13.96 0.04
C GLU A 186 -23.32 12.74 -0.83
N LYS A 187 -22.21 12.06 -0.52
CA LYS A 187 -21.70 10.94 -1.32
C LYS A 187 -22.60 9.70 -1.26
N MET A 188 -23.14 9.37 -0.09
CA MET A 188 -23.88 8.13 0.15
C MET A 188 -25.40 8.29 0.03
N ALA A 189 -25.94 9.43 0.44
CA ALA A 189 -27.38 9.65 0.58
C ALA A 189 -27.90 10.82 -0.25
N ALA A 190 -27.04 11.53 -1.01
CA ALA A 190 -27.40 12.72 -1.79
C ALA A 190 -28.20 13.76 -0.98
N GLY A 191 -27.82 13.93 0.30
CA GLY A 191 -28.47 14.88 1.20
C GLY A 191 -29.90 14.51 1.64
N LYS A 192 -30.37 13.27 1.43
CA LYS A 192 -31.73 12.83 1.85
C LYS A 192 -32.03 13.08 3.33
N ASN A 193 -31.01 13.08 4.19
CA ASN A 193 -31.14 13.32 5.62
C ASN A 193 -31.11 14.83 6.00
N LEU A 194 -30.97 15.72 5.01
CA LEU A 194 -30.82 17.17 5.15
C LEU A 194 -31.82 17.92 4.23
N PRO A 195 -33.14 17.87 4.54
CA PRO A 195 -34.15 18.44 3.67
C PRO A 195 -33.96 19.96 3.52
N GLY A 196 -33.74 20.42 2.28
CA GLY A 196 -33.62 21.83 1.93
C GLY A 196 -32.28 22.48 2.27
N GLN A 197 -31.25 21.70 2.64
CA GLN A 197 -29.91 22.21 2.93
C GLN A 197 -28.89 21.55 2.00
N ASP A 198 -27.85 22.31 1.61
CA ASP A 198 -26.74 21.80 0.80
C ASP A 198 -25.64 21.24 1.73
N PRO A 199 -25.39 19.91 1.75
CA PRO A 199 -24.37 19.33 2.61
C PRO A 199 -22.97 19.88 2.33
N LYS A 200 -22.64 20.23 1.07
CA LYS A 200 -21.32 20.78 0.73
C LYS A 200 -21.11 22.14 1.38
N LYS A 201 -22.15 22.98 1.38
CA LYS A 201 -22.13 24.29 2.02
C LYS A 201 -21.99 24.18 3.54
N LEU A 202 -22.74 23.26 4.16
CA LEU A 202 -22.63 23.01 5.59
C LEU A 202 -21.25 22.47 5.98
N ALA A 203 -20.70 21.55 5.19
CA ALA A 203 -19.34 21.06 5.40
C ALA A 203 -18.32 22.19 5.37
N PHE A 204 -18.42 23.07 4.37
CA PHE A 204 -17.57 24.24 4.24
C PHE A 204 -17.64 25.17 5.46
N GLU A 205 -18.85 25.50 5.92
CA GLU A 205 -19.06 26.37 7.09
C GLU A 205 -18.44 25.78 8.36
N TRP A 206 -18.56 24.47 8.58
CA TRP A 206 -17.94 23.80 9.73
C TRP A 206 -16.42 23.72 9.65
N TYR A 207 -15.86 23.45 8.47
CA TYR A 207 -14.41 23.54 8.27
C TYR A 207 -13.89 24.96 8.50
N LEU A 208 -14.64 25.99 8.08
CA LEU A 208 -14.27 27.38 8.31
C LEU A 208 -14.24 27.72 9.81
N LYS A 209 -15.28 27.35 10.57
CA LYS A 209 -15.33 27.54 12.03
C LYS A 209 -14.13 26.90 12.75
N ALA A 210 -13.72 25.70 12.33
CA ALA A 210 -12.54 25.03 12.89
C ALA A 210 -11.23 25.71 12.46
N ALA A 211 -11.12 26.14 11.21
CA ALA A 211 -9.94 26.85 10.69
C ALA A 211 -9.74 28.22 11.38
N GLU A 212 -10.82 28.93 11.70
CA GLU A 212 -10.79 30.19 12.47
C GLU A 212 -10.26 29.98 13.89
N LYS A 213 -10.48 28.80 14.48
CA LYS A 213 -9.85 28.36 15.74
C LYS A 213 -8.45 27.76 15.52
N SER A 214 -7.78 28.11 14.42
CA SER A 214 -6.42 27.69 14.05
C SER A 214 -6.21 26.19 13.84
N ASN A 215 -7.26 25.39 13.60
CA ASN A 215 -7.06 23.97 13.30
C ASN A 215 -6.41 23.78 11.90
N PRO A 216 -5.21 23.17 11.79
CA PRO A 216 -4.48 23.09 10.53
C PRO A 216 -5.12 22.14 9.51
N MET A 217 -5.71 21.02 9.97
CA MET A 217 -6.45 20.13 9.09
C MET A 217 -7.70 20.82 8.52
N ALA A 218 -8.42 21.58 9.35
CA ALA A 218 -9.56 22.36 8.90
C ALA A 218 -9.15 23.43 7.88
N ALA A 219 -8.07 24.17 8.15
CA ALA A 219 -7.51 25.15 7.23
C ALA A 219 -7.15 24.51 5.88
N HIS A 220 -6.53 23.33 5.88
CA HIS A 220 -6.29 22.56 4.66
C HIS A 220 -7.60 22.23 3.92
N LYS A 221 -8.63 21.74 4.61
CA LYS A 221 -9.94 21.43 4.00
C LYS A 221 -10.60 22.67 3.41
N VAL A 222 -10.55 23.81 4.09
CA VAL A 222 -11.05 25.10 3.56
C VAL A 222 -10.30 25.48 2.29
N GLY A 223 -8.97 25.32 2.27
CA GLY A 223 -8.15 25.55 1.07
C GLY A 223 -8.62 24.72 -0.12
N TYR A 224 -8.85 23.42 0.11
CA TYR A 224 -9.35 22.49 -0.90
C TYR A 224 -10.74 22.85 -1.43
N PHE A 225 -11.62 23.32 -0.54
CA PHE A 225 -12.97 23.74 -0.94
C PHE A 225 -12.94 24.98 -1.83
N TYR A 226 -12.10 25.95 -1.51
CA TYR A 226 -11.89 27.14 -2.34
C TYR A 226 -11.24 26.81 -3.68
N GLU A 227 -10.25 25.92 -3.71
CA GLU A 227 -9.59 25.48 -4.95
C GLU A 227 -10.61 24.85 -5.92
N ASN A 228 -11.52 24.04 -5.40
CA ASN A 228 -12.44 23.24 -6.21
C ASN A 228 -13.85 23.85 -6.32
N GLY A 229 -14.13 24.97 -5.65
CA GLY A 229 -15.47 25.56 -5.60
C GLY A 229 -16.53 24.65 -4.98
N ILE A 230 -16.16 23.87 -3.96
CA ILE A 230 -17.07 22.92 -3.29
C ILE A 230 -17.82 23.69 -2.20
N GLY A 231 -19.14 23.75 -2.28
CA GLY A 231 -19.97 24.44 -1.26
C GLY A 231 -19.72 25.96 -1.15
N CYS A 232 -18.85 26.51 -1.99
CA CYS A 232 -18.43 27.91 -2.02
C CYS A 232 -18.02 28.30 -3.45
N LYS A 233 -17.80 29.59 -3.71
CA LYS A 233 -17.27 30.04 -4.99
C LYS A 233 -15.78 29.68 -5.09
N LEU A 234 -15.36 29.16 -6.24
CA LEU A 234 -13.94 28.92 -6.53
C LEU A 234 -13.14 30.21 -6.35
N ASP A 235 -12.08 30.13 -5.54
CA ASP A 235 -11.23 31.26 -5.14
C ASP A 235 -9.81 30.77 -4.79
N MET A 236 -8.94 30.75 -5.80
CA MET A 236 -7.58 30.21 -5.64
C MET A 236 -6.70 31.04 -4.70
N GLU A 237 -6.92 32.35 -4.61
CA GLU A 237 -6.14 33.20 -3.70
C GLU A 237 -6.42 32.82 -2.24
N LYS A 238 -7.70 32.60 -1.91
CA LYS A 238 -8.08 32.06 -0.60
C LYS A 238 -7.62 30.63 -0.40
N ALA A 239 -7.64 29.79 -1.44
CA ALA A 239 -7.10 28.44 -1.34
C ALA A 239 -5.64 28.46 -0.87
N VAL A 240 -4.80 29.27 -1.52
CA VAL A 240 -3.39 29.46 -1.16
C VAL A 240 -3.25 30.04 0.25
N GLU A 241 -4.06 31.02 0.63
CA GLU A 241 -4.03 31.60 1.99
C GLU A 241 -4.27 30.52 3.07
N TYR A 242 -5.32 29.70 2.90
CA TYR A 242 -5.68 28.67 3.86
C TYR A 242 -4.70 27.49 3.85
N TYR A 243 -4.19 27.09 2.69
CA TYR A 243 -3.10 26.13 2.64
C TYR A 243 -1.84 26.64 3.33
N LYS A 244 -1.50 27.92 3.19
CA LYS A 244 -0.37 28.52 3.90
C LYS A 244 -0.57 28.51 5.41
N LYS A 245 -1.76 28.86 5.91
CA LYS A 245 -2.09 28.77 7.35
C LYS A 245 -1.89 27.35 7.91
N ALA A 246 -2.26 26.33 7.15
CA ALA A 246 -2.05 24.93 7.53
C ALA A 246 -0.58 24.51 7.42
N TYR A 247 0.12 24.95 6.37
CA TYR A 247 1.55 24.71 6.15
C TYR A 247 2.41 25.31 7.27
N ASP A 248 2.13 26.55 7.68
CA ASP A 248 2.88 27.25 8.74
C ASP A 248 2.74 26.55 10.11
N GLN A 249 1.72 25.69 10.26
CA GLN A 249 1.49 24.83 11.41
C GLN A 249 1.98 23.39 11.23
N GLY A 250 2.70 23.08 10.15
CA GLY A 250 3.30 21.77 9.92
C GLY A 250 2.41 20.75 9.19
N TYR A 251 1.34 21.17 8.51
CA TYR A 251 0.43 20.23 7.83
C TYR A 251 0.97 19.77 6.46
N PRO A 252 1.33 18.48 6.27
CA PRO A 252 2.07 18.04 5.08
C PRO A 252 1.27 18.08 3.77
N ASP A 253 -0.02 17.74 3.80
CA ASP A 253 -0.87 17.78 2.61
C ASP A 253 -0.99 19.22 2.06
N SER A 254 -0.95 20.23 2.93
CA SER A 254 -0.95 21.64 2.50
C SER A 254 0.38 22.06 1.90
N ALA A 255 1.51 21.58 2.45
CA ALA A 255 2.81 21.76 1.82
C ALA A 255 2.80 21.16 0.40
N HIS A 256 2.30 19.93 0.25
CA HIS A 256 2.17 19.27 -1.05
C HIS A 256 1.33 20.09 -2.04
N ASN A 257 0.14 20.52 -1.64
CA ASN A 257 -0.76 21.28 -2.52
C ASN A 257 -0.17 22.64 -2.92
N LEU A 258 0.52 23.33 -2.01
CA LEU A 258 1.27 24.55 -2.35
C LEU A 258 2.37 24.26 -3.38
N GLY A 259 3.06 23.14 -3.25
CA GLY A 259 4.02 22.65 -4.22
C GLY A 259 3.41 22.46 -5.62
N LEU A 260 2.29 21.75 -5.71
CA LEU A 260 1.57 21.51 -6.97
C LEU A 260 1.04 22.81 -7.62
N ILE A 261 0.54 23.74 -6.80
CA ILE A 261 0.08 25.05 -7.27
C ILE A 261 1.25 25.84 -7.86
N HIS A 262 2.42 25.85 -7.20
CA HIS A 262 3.61 26.52 -7.70
C HIS A 262 4.23 25.86 -8.94
N GLN A 263 3.99 24.57 -9.14
CA GLN A 263 4.38 23.83 -10.34
C GLN A 263 3.49 24.16 -11.56
N GLY A 264 2.26 24.65 -11.33
CA GLY A 264 1.29 24.93 -12.38
C GLY A 264 0.45 23.71 -12.80
N ASN A 265 0.38 22.68 -11.96
CA ASN A 265 -0.38 21.45 -12.21
C ASN A 265 -1.81 21.48 -11.63
N SER A 266 -2.19 22.52 -10.88
CA SER A 266 -3.59 22.75 -10.51
C SER A 266 -4.36 23.28 -11.72
N GLY A 267 -5.59 22.82 -11.96
CA GLY A 267 -6.45 23.22 -13.10
C GLY A 267 -6.90 24.69 -13.12
N SER A 268 -6.07 25.62 -12.63
CA SER A 268 -6.35 27.03 -12.40
C SER A 268 -5.81 27.93 -13.50
N THR A 269 -6.56 29.00 -13.77
CA THR A 269 -6.23 30.13 -14.67
C THR A 269 -5.26 31.15 -14.07
N LEU A 270 -4.54 30.84 -12.98
CA LEU A 270 -3.50 31.70 -12.40
C LEU A 270 -2.09 31.27 -12.87
N PRO A 271 -1.17 32.19 -13.15
CA PRO A 271 0.17 31.85 -13.59
C PRO A 271 1.05 31.61 -12.36
N LEU A 272 1.22 30.36 -11.91
CA LEU A 272 2.27 30.04 -10.94
C LEU A 272 3.16 28.91 -11.47
N LYS A 273 4.36 29.32 -11.87
CA LYS A 273 5.49 28.53 -12.36
C LYS A 273 6.75 28.96 -11.61
N ASP A 274 6.73 28.81 -10.29
CA ASP A 274 7.92 28.98 -9.46
C ASP A 274 8.42 27.59 -9.10
N VAL A 275 9.29 27.06 -9.95
CA VAL A 275 9.76 25.67 -9.88
C VAL A 275 10.58 25.45 -8.61
N GLN A 276 11.41 26.41 -8.24
CA GLN A 276 12.21 26.35 -7.02
C GLN A 276 11.30 26.29 -5.78
N LYS A 277 10.32 27.19 -5.69
CA LYS A 277 9.39 27.21 -4.58
C LYS A 277 8.48 25.97 -4.54
N ALA A 278 8.11 25.43 -5.70
CA ALA A 278 7.40 24.16 -5.79
C ALA A 278 8.22 23.03 -5.15
N MET A 279 9.50 22.91 -5.51
CA MET A 279 10.39 21.90 -4.95
C MET A 279 10.61 22.09 -3.44
N GLU A 280 10.76 23.32 -2.97
CA GLU A 280 10.89 23.62 -1.53
C GLU A 280 9.70 23.10 -0.72
N TYR A 281 8.47 23.37 -1.19
CA TYR A 281 7.26 22.91 -0.52
C TYR A 281 7.11 21.38 -0.56
N LEU A 282 7.39 20.75 -1.71
CA LEU A 282 7.33 19.30 -1.85
C LEU A 282 8.40 18.62 -0.99
N GLU A 283 9.61 19.18 -0.93
CA GLU A 283 10.69 18.63 -0.10
C GLU A 283 10.36 18.77 1.38
N ARG A 284 9.74 19.89 1.79
CA ARG A 284 9.23 20.03 3.15
C ARG A 284 8.15 18.99 3.47
N ALA A 285 7.20 18.81 2.57
CA ALA A 285 6.14 17.80 2.72
C ALA A 285 6.72 16.38 2.82
N ARG A 286 7.73 16.07 2.00
CA ARG A 286 8.47 14.80 2.03
C ARG A 286 9.20 14.59 3.35
N GLN A 287 9.88 15.61 3.86
CA GLN A 287 10.55 15.57 5.17
C GLN A 287 9.56 15.36 6.32
N TRP A 288 8.31 15.83 6.17
CA TRP A 288 7.22 15.51 7.09
C TRP A 288 6.53 14.16 6.81
N GLY A 289 7.05 13.37 5.88
CA GLY A 289 6.62 12.00 5.59
C GLY A 289 5.46 11.87 4.61
N TYR A 290 5.18 12.89 3.79
CA TYR A 290 4.13 12.82 2.77
C TYR A 290 4.64 12.15 1.49
N ALA A 291 4.37 10.84 1.36
CA ALA A 291 4.83 10.01 0.23
C ALA A 291 4.49 10.57 -1.16
N PRO A 292 3.29 11.13 -1.42
CA PRO A 292 3.00 11.72 -2.74
C PRO A 292 3.90 12.89 -3.12
N SER A 293 4.52 13.57 -2.15
CA SER A 293 5.50 14.62 -2.44
C SER A 293 6.85 14.07 -2.90
N ALA A 294 7.28 12.92 -2.36
CA ALA A 294 8.44 12.22 -2.89
C ALA A 294 8.21 11.80 -4.36
N ASN A 295 7.01 11.30 -4.67
CA ASN A 295 6.63 10.99 -6.05
C ASN A 295 6.66 12.24 -6.95
N ALA A 296 5.99 13.32 -6.53
CA ALA A 296 5.99 14.57 -7.28
C ALA A 296 7.40 15.11 -7.53
N LEU A 297 8.29 15.08 -6.53
CA LEU A 297 9.69 15.44 -6.69
C LEU A 297 10.41 14.50 -7.65
N GLY A 298 10.26 13.18 -7.48
CA GLY A 298 10.89 12.20 -8.36
C GLY A 298 10.55 12.43 -9.82
N ARG A 299 9.27 12.74 -10.10
CA ARG A 299 8.80 13.17 -11.42
C ARG A 299 9.44 14.46 -11.91
N MET A 300 9.60 15.47 -11.05
CA MET A 300 10.28 16.71 -11.42
C MET A 300 11.74 16.46 -11.78
N TYR A 301 12.46 15.65 -11.01
CA TYR A 301 13.83 15.25 -11.30
C TYR A 301 13.95 14.52 -12.64
N LEU A 302 13.06 13.56 -12.91
CA LEU A 302 13.01 12.89 -14.21
C LEU A 302 12.72 13.85 -15.37
N LEU A 303 11.84 14.84 -15.19
CA LEU A 303 11.58 15.87 -16.19
C LEU A 303 12.80 16.77 -16.42
N MET A 304 13.52 17.18 -15.36
CA MET A 304 14.75 17.97 -15.47
C MET A 304 15.85 17.26 -16.25
N SER A 305 15.92 15.92 -16.21
CA SER A 305 16.85 15.16 -17.06
C SER A 305 16.61 15.35 -18.57
N LYS A 306 15.38 15.71 -18.96
CA LYS A 306 14.93 15.89 -20.35
C LYS A 306 14.77 17.36 -20.75
N ASP A 307 14.63 18.28 -19.79
CA ASP A 307 14.38 19.71 -20.01
C ASP A 307 15.38 20.57 -19.21
N GLU A 308 16.36 21.13 -19.93
CA GLU A 308 17.43 21.96 -19.35
C GLU A 308 16.90 23.31 -18.84
N GLU A 309 15.84 23.85 -19.44
CA GLU A 309 15.25 25.12 -18.99
C GLU A 309 14.47 24.92 -17.69
N LEU A 310 13.82 23.77 -17.54
CA LEU A 310 13.21 23.38 -16.26
C LEU A 310 14.28 23.21 -15.18
N ALA A 311 15.41 22.57 -15.48
CA ALA A 311 16.53 22.42 -14.54
C ALA A 311 17.08 23.79 -14.10
N LYS A 312 17.26 24.72 -15.04
CA LYS A 312 17.67 26.11 -14.72
C LYS A 312 16.64 26.82 -13.85
N ALA A 313 15.35 26.68 -14.15
CA ALA A 313 14.28 27.27 -13.36
C ALA A 313 14.18 26.69 -11.93
N ALA A 314 14.61 25.43 -11.75
CA ALA A 314 14.74 24.78 -10.45
C ALA A 314 16.02 25.17 -9.69
N GLY A 315 16.92 25.97 -10.28
CA GLY A 315 18.21 26.35 -9.70
C GLY A 315 19.32 25.32 -9.91
N ASN A 316 19.18 24.39 -10.86
CA ASN A 316 20.09 23.28 -11.15
C ASN A 316 20.45 22.48 -9.89
N PRO A 317 19.48 21.77 -9.27
CA PRO A 317 19.74 21.03 -8.04
C PRO A 317 20.66 19.81 -8.24
N GLY A 318 20.97 19.42 -9.48
CA GLY A 318 21.91 18.35 -9.83
C GLY A 318 22.99 18.83 -10.81
N SER A 319 24.04 18.05 -10.97
CA SER A 319 25.21 18.36 -11.80
C SER A 319 25.06 17.94 -13.26
N ASP A 320 24.36 16.84 -13.53
CA ASP A 320 24.15 16.31 -14.88
C ASP A 320 22.81 15.54 -15.03
N LYS A 321 22.57 15.03 -16.25
CA LYS A 321 21.34 14.32 -16.59
C LYS A 321 21.24 12.98 -15.86
N GLU A 322 22.33 12.24 -15.73
CA GLU A 322 22.36 10.98 -15.01
C GLU A 322 21.99 11.17 -13.53
N GLU A 323 22.51 12.20 -12.86
CA GLU A 323 22.18 12.51 -11.46
C GLU A 323 20.69 12.84 -11.29
N TYR A 324 20.08 13.58 -12.22
CA TYR A 324 18.65 13.83 -12.22
C TYR A 324 17.83 12.54 -12.35
N ILE A 325 18.27 11.60 -13.18
CA ILE A 325 17.59 10.30 -13.34
C ILE A 325 17.69 9.50 -12.04
N VAL A 326 18.89 9.34 -11.50
CA VAL A 326 19.13 8.57 -10.26
C VAL A 326 18.31 9.15 -9.11
N THR A 327 18.40 10.47 -8.88
CA THR A 327 17.64 11.16 -7.82
C THR A 327 16.14 10.99 -8.02
N GLY A 328 15.66 11.08 -9.27
CA GLY A 328 14.26 10.90 -9.60
C GLY A 328 13.74 9.51 -9.25
N ILE A 329 14.53 8.47 -9.52
CA ILE A 329 14.20 7.07 -9.20
C ILE A 329 14.24 6.83 -7.69
N ASP A 330 15.28 7.30 -6.99
CA ASP A 330 15.40 7.14 -5.54
C ASP A 330 14.19 7.75 -4.81
N LEU A 331 13.72 8.92 -5.26
CA LEU A 331 12.53 9.58 -4.71
C LEU A 331 11.23 8.82 -5.01
N LEU A 332 11.11 8.23 -6.21
CA LEU A 332 9.98 7.37 -6.54
C LEU A 332 9.99 6.07 -5.72
N GLU A 333 11.16 5.47 -5.50
CA GLU A 333 11.31 4.29 -4.66
C GLU A 333 11.00 4.59 -3.19
N ASP A 334 11.45 5.74 -2.66
CA ASP A 334 11.05 6.25 -1.33
C ASP A 334 9.52 6.36 -1.24
N SER A 335 8.88 6.95 -2.25
CA SER A 335 7.42 7.07 -2.29
C SER A 335 6.70 5.72 -2.34
N ALA A 336 7.15 4.83 -3.22
CA ALA A 336 6.59 3.48 -3.38
C ALA A 336 6.74 2.64 -2.10
N ASN A 337 7.90 2.71 -1.43
CA ASN A 337 8.14 2.03 -0.15
C ASN A 337 7.25 2.57 0.98
N ASN A 338 6.75 3.79 0.84
CA ASN A 338 5.77 4.41 1.72
C ASN A 338 4.31 4.17 1.27
N GLY A 339 4.09 3.34 0.24
CA GLY A 339 2.79 2.81 -0.17
C GLY A 339 2.01 3.67 -1.17
N ASP A 340 2.67 4.62 -1.84
CA ASP A 340 2.11 5.36 -2.97
C ASP A 340 2.01 4.44 -4.20
N ALA A 341 0.77 4.15 -4.62
CA ALA A 341 0.49 3.29 -5.77
C ALA A 341 0.89 3.94 -7.10
N ASP A 342 0.76 5.28 -7.21
CA ASP A 342 1.10 6.01 -8.43
C ASP A 342 2.62 5.96 -8.67
N ALA A 343 3.42 6.01 -7.58
CA ALA A 343 4.86 5.86 -7.65
C ALA A 343 5.27 4.44 -8.10
N MET A 344 4.57 3.41 -7.60
CA MET A 344 4.78 2.02 -8.05
C MET A 344 4.45 1.88 -9.54
N LEU A 345 3.30 2.38 -9.98
CA LEU A 345 2.94 2.38 -11.41
C LEU A 345 4.02 3.06 -12.24
N MET A 346 4.50 4.22 -11.79
CA MET A 346 5.52 4.98 -12.50
C MET A 346 6.86 4.24 -12.62
N LEU A 347 7.34 3.64 -11.53
CA LEU A 347 8.55 2.81 -11.55
C LEU A 347 8.37 1.63 -12.51
N GLY A 348 7.19 0.99 -12.49
CA GLY A 348 6.85 -0.09 -13.43
C GLY A 348 6.94 0.36 -14.90
N LEU A 349 6.46 1.57 -15.21
CA LEU A 349 6.57 2.15 -16.56
C LEU A 349 8.02 2.48 -16.92
N ILE A 350 8.80 3.02 -15.98
CA ILE A 350 10.19 3.38 -16.21
C ILE A 350 11.03 2.15 -16.52
N PHE A 351 11.00 1.13 -15.64
CA PHE A 351 11.74 -0.11 -15.84
C PHE A 351 11.21 -0.90 -17.06
N GLY A 352 9.93 -0.75 -17.40
CA GLY A 352 9.32 -1.35 -18.59
C GLY A 352 9.66 -0.62 -19.90
N SER A 353 10.29 0.56 -19.82
CA SER A 353 10.66 1.41 -20.96
C SER A 353 12.17 1.48 -21.14
N LYS A 354 12.61 1.97 -22.31
CA LYS A 354 14.03 2.26 -22.57
C LYS A 354 14.39 3.73 -22.33
N ASP A 355 13.45 4.53 -21.85
CA ASP A 355 13.53 5.99 -21.82
C ASP A 355 14.68 6.52 -20.96
N TYR A 356 15.09 5.77 -19.94
CA TYR A 356 16.14 6.15 -19.00
C TYR A 356 17.32 5.16 -19.01
N GLY A 357 17.38 4.22 -19.96
CA GLY A 357 18.43 3.19 -20.01
C GLY A 357 18.37 2.15 -18.88
N LEU A 358 17.35 2.20 -18.03
CA LEU A 358 17.15 1.32 -16.87
C LEU A 358 16.19 0.16 -17.18
N TYR A 359 16.16 -0.32 -18.42
CA TYR A 359 15.19 -1.34 -18.82
C TYR A 359 15.40 -2.65 -18.06
N ASP A 360 14.40 -3.04 -17.26
CA ASP A 360 14.39 -4.24 -16.42
C ASP A 360 12.94 -4.76 -16.33
N MET A 361 12.65 -5.80 -17.11
CA MET A 361 11.29 -6.35 -17.21
C MET A 361 10.81 -7.02 -15.92
N ASP A 362 11.71 -7.55 -15.09
CA ASP A 362 11.33 -8.21 -13.86
C ASP A 362 10.99 -7.18 -12.79
N LYS A 363 11.79 -6.10 -12.68
CA LYS A 363 11.41 -4.94 -11.85
C LYS A 363 10.10 -4.32 -12.32
N ALA A 364 9.94 -4.13 -13.62
CA ALA A 364 8.70 -3.59 -14.20
C ALA A 364 7.49 -4.43 -13.80
N GLN A 365 7.59 -5.76 -13.91
CA GLN A 365 6.55 -6.69 -13.49
C GLN A 365 6.23 -6.55 -11.99
N ASN A 366 7.26 -6.57 -11.13
CA ASN A 366 7.10 -6.48 -9.67
C ASN A 366 6.39 -5.19 -9.25
N TYR A 367 6.77 -4.04 -9.81
CA TYR A 367 6.11 -2.77 -9.49
C TYR A 367 4.67 -2.71 -9.99
N MET A 368 4.38 -3.31 -11.16
CA MET A 368 3.01 -3.40 -11.67
C MET A 368 2.13 -4.33 -10.83
N GLU A 369 2.69 -5.43 -10.33
CA GLU A 369 2.02 -6.29 -9.36
C GLU A 369 1.70 -5.52 -8.06
N LEU A 370 2.67 -4.79 -7.51
CA LEU A 370 2.49 -3.99 -6.29
C LEU A 370 1.44 -2.89 -6.48
N ALA A 371 1.46 -2.16 -7.60
CA ALA A 371 0.47 -1.14 -7.92
C ALA A 371 -0.95 -1.75 -8.00
N LEU A 372 -1.09 -2.89 -8.68
CA LEU A 372 -2.38 -3.60 -8.77
C LEU A 372 -2.88 -4.08 -7.41
N VAL A 373 -1.97 -4.61 -6.58
CA VAL A 373 -2.25 -5.04 -5.20
C VAL A 373 -2.70 -3.86 -4.33
N ARG A 374 -2.21 -2.64 -4.60
CA ARG A 374 -2.64 -1.40 -3.94
C ARG A 374 -3.95 -0.84 -4.49
N GLY A 375 -4.52 -1.45 -5.52
CA GLY A 375 -5.82 -1.09 -6.10
C GLY A 375 -5.76 -0.23 -7.36
N ASP A 376 -4.56 -0.01 -7.93
CA ASP A 376 -4.42 0.66 -9.22
C ASP A 376 -4.78 -0.31 -10.36
N LEU A 377 -5.97 -0.12 -10.93
CA LEU A 377 -6.48 -0.96 -12.02
C LEU A 377 -5.80 -0.67 -13.37
N GLU A 378 -5.10 0.46 -13.54
CA GLU A 378 -4.35 0.72 -14.76
C GLU A 378 -3.15 -0.22 -14.89
N ALA A 379 -2.53 -0.57 -13.75
CA ALA A 379 -1.41 -1.50 -13.67
C ALA A 379 -1.74 -2.87 -14.28
N TYR A 380 -3.00 -3.32 -14.22
CA TYR A 380 -3.46 -4.56 -14.85
C TYR A 380 -3.11 -4.63 -16.34
N ASN A 381 -3.38 -3.55 -17.08
CA ASN A 381 -3.18 -3.55 -18.53
C ASN A 381 -1.70 -3.64 -18.90
N TYR A 382 -0.84 -2.97 -18.13
CA TYR A 382 0.62 -3.03 -18.32
C TYR A 382 1.17 -4.39 -17.91
N LEU A 383 0.70 -4.95 -16.80
CA LEU A 383 1.09 -6.28 -16.34
C LEU A 383 0.76 -7.35 -17.38
N VAL A 384 -0.45 -7.32 -17.96
CA VAL A 384 -0.84 -8.23 -19.04
C VAL A 384 0.09 -8.11 -20.26
N ARG A 385 0.49 -6.88 -20.62
CA ARG A 385 1.43 -6.66 -21.73
C ARG A 385 2.81 -7.23 -21.42
N ILE A 386 3.32 -7.01 -20.21
CA ILE A 386 4.60 -7.55 -19.74
C ILE A 386 4.59 -9.07 -19.79
N LEU A 387 3.57 -9.72 -19.22
CA LEU A 387 3.46 -11.18 -19.20
C LEU A 387 3.35 -11.77 -20.61
N ARG A 388 2.55 -11.16 -21.50
CA ARG A 388 2.48 -11.57 -22.91
C ARG A 388 3.81 -11.42 -23.62
N ALA A 389 4.55 -10.34 -23.38
CA ALA A 389 5.87 -10.13 -23.96
C ALA A 389 6.87 -11.19 -23.48
N LYS A 390 6.88 -11.50 -22.17
CA LYS A 390 7.71 -12.56 -21.59
C LYS A 390 7.36 -13.93 -22.17
N MET A 391 6.07 -14.24 -22.31
CA MET A 391 5.60 -15.47 -22.96
C MET A 391 6.05 -15.55 -24.43
N ALA A 392 5.87 -14.48 -25.20
CA ALA A 392 6.29 -14.44 -26.60
C ALA A 392 7.82 -14.60 -26.75
N ALA A 393 8.60 -13.95 -25.88
CA ALA A 393 10.05 -14.09 -25.85
C ALA A 393 10.48 -15.54 -25.52
N ARG A 394 9.79 -16.18 -24.56
CA ARG A 394 10.01 -17.59 -24.23
C ARG A 394 9.69 -18.51 -25.42
N VAL A 395 8.53 -18.33 -26.07
CA VAL A 395 8.14 -19.13 -27.24
C VAL A 395 9.12 -18.93 -28.39
N ALA A 396 9.60 -17.71 -28.62
CA ALA A 396 10.61 -17.43 -29.64
C ALA A 396 11.93 -18.13 -29.34
N LEU A 397 12.37 -18.10 -28.07
CA LEU A 397 13.58 -18.79 -27.62
C LEU A 397 13.43 -20.32 -27.71
N GLU A 398 12.25 -20.86 -27.37
CA GLU A 398 11.93 -22.27 -27.53
C GLU A 398 11.95 -22.68 -29.00
N LYS A 399 11.41 -21.86 -29.91
CA LYS A 399 11.48 -22.09 -31.36
C LYS A 399 12.90 -22.05 -31.89
N ASP A 400 13.69 -21.04 -31.53
CA ASP A 400 15.09 -20.94 -31.96
C ASP A 400 15.92 -22.11 -31.41
N ASN A 401 15.69 -22.50 -30.15
CA ASN A 401 16.27 -23.70 -29.56
C ASN A 401 15.85 -24.97 -30.33
N LEU A 402 14.59 -25.07 -30.77
CA LEU A 402 14.10 -26.20 -31.56
C LEU A 402 14.74 -26.23 -32.94
N GLU A 403 14.82 -25.09 -33.64
CA GLU A 403 15.47 -24.97 -34.95
C GLU A 403 16.97 -25.28 -34.86
N ASN A 404 17.64 -24.81 -33.81
CA ASN A 404 19.04 -25.13 -33.54
C ASN A 404 19.22 -26.61 -33.17
N PHE A 405 18.28 -27.19 -32.43
CA PHE A 405 18.25 -28.62 -32.14
C PHE A 405 18.07 -29.44 -33.42
N GLU A 406 17.16 -29.04 -34.32
CA GLU A 406 16.89 -29.74 -35.58
C GLU A 406 18.10 -29.77 -36.52
N LYS A 407 18.94 -28.73 -36.50
CA LYS A 407 20.18 -28.63 -37.29
C LYS A 407 21.31 -29.55 -36.79
N LEU A 408 21.21 -30.11 -35.58
CA LEU A 408 22.22 -31.03 -35.04
C LEU A 408 22.22 -32.39 -35.74
N SER A 409 23.40 -33.04 -35.75
CA SER A 409 23.53 -34.43 -36.17
C SER A 409 22.75 -35.35 -35.21
N GLN A 410 22.38 -36.54 -35.67
CA GLN A 410 21.56 -37.44 -34.85
C GLN A 410 22.30 -37.95 -33.60
N GLU A 411 23.63 -38.07 -33.68
CA GLU A 411 24.48 -38.41 -32.54
C GLU A 411 24.55 -37.28 -31.50
N ASP A 412 24.59 -36.03 -31.95
CA ASP A 412 24.63 -34.85 -31.07
C ASP A 412 23.29 -34.57 -30.41
N LYS A 413 22.17 -34.80 -31.12
CA LYS A 413 20.82 -34.77 -30.56
C LYS A 413 20.68 -35.77 -29.41
N GLU A 414 21.16 -37.01 -29.58
CA GLU A 414 21.13 -38.02 -28.51
C GLU A 414 22.00 -37.65 -27.31
N LYS A 415 23.19 -37.07 -27.54
CA LYS A 415 24.06 -36.58 -26.45
C LYS A 415 23.39 -35.44 -25.68
N LEU A 416 22.80 -34.49 -26.38
CA LEU A 416 22.12 -33.34 -25.77
C LEU A 416 20.85 -33.77 -25.01
N ILE A 417 20.03 -34.68 -25.56
CA ILE A 417 18.88 -35.25 -24.84
C ILE A 417 19.33 -35.97 -23.57
N ARG A 418 20.41 -36.76 -23.62
CA ARG A 418 20.94 -37.44 -22.42
C ARG A 418 21.48 -36.47 -21.38
N GLN A 419 22.06 -35.35 -21.80
CA GLN A 419 22.53 -34.30 -20.91
C GLN A 419 21.36 -33.56 -20.26
N LEU A 420 20.40 -33.08 -21.06
CA LEU A 420 19.19 -32.42 -20.57
C LEU A 420 18.37 -33.35 -19.67
N ALA A 421 18.30 -34.65 -19.96
CA ALA A 421 17.64 -35.63 -19.09
C ALA A 421 18.38 -35.87 -17.77
N LYS A 422 19.71 -35.66 -17.72
CA LYS A 422 20.48 -35.69 -16.46
C LYS A 422 20.30 -34.40 -15.65
N GLU A 423 20.18 -33.25 -16.32
CA GLU A 423 19.95 -31.94 -15.70
C GLU A 423 18.49 -31.78 -15.23
N ALA A 424 17.53 -32.33 -15.97
CA ALA A 424 16.10 -32.34 -15.65
C ALA A 424 15.68 -33.51 -14.75
N ALA A 425 16.53 -34.52 -14.58
CA ALA A 425 16.35 -35.47 -13.50
C ALA A 425 16.55 -34.68 -12.20
N PRO A 426 15.53 -34.54 -11.34
CA PRO A 426 15.75 -33.94 -10.04
C PRO A 426 16.86 -34.78 -9.40
N GLU A 427 17.96 -34.14 -8.99
CA GLU A 427 18.90 -34.78 -8.07
C GLU A 427 18.06 -35.26 -6.88
N LYS A 428 17.71 -36.55 -6.90
CA LYS A 428 17.13 -37.23 -5.75
C LYS A 428 18.27 -37.47 -4.77
N VAL A 429 18.87 -36.40 -4.25
CA VAL A 429 19.50 -36.45 -2.94
C VAL A 429 18.40 -36.15 -1.92
N ARG A 430 17.49 -37.11 -1.78
CA ARG A 430 16.69 -37.20 -0.55
C ARG A 430 17.63 -37.61 0.57
N HIS A 431 18.10 -36.66 1.37
CA HIS A 431 18.35 -36.99 2.77
C HIS A 431 16.98 -37.31 3.39
N LYS A 432 16.72 -38.59 3.64
CA LYS A 432 15.43 -39.05 4.16
C LYS A 432 15.04 -38.44 5.53
N GLN A 433 15.89 -37.64 6.17
CA GLN A 433 15.65 -37.12 7.53
C GLN A 433 16.15 -35.69 7.82
N CYS A 434 16.45 -34.85 6.83
CA CYS A 434 16.75 -33.43 7.09
C CYS A 434 16.21 -32.54 5.96
N GLY A 435 15.22 -31.71 6.27
CA GLY A 435 14.62 -30.76 5.34
C GLY A 435 15.14 -29.35 5.55
N ASN A 436 16.31 -29.03 5.00
CA ASN A 436 16.72 -27.63 4.83
C ASN A 436 17.53 -27.46 3.55
N THR A 437 17.19 -26.46 2.74
CA THR A 437 17.59 -26.29 1.33
C THR A 437 18.80 -25.37 1.14
N PHE A 438 19.38 -24.79 2.20
CA PHE A 438 20.48 -23.81 2.10
C PHE A 438 21.63 -24.10 3.07
N CYS A 439 22.40 -25.19 2.86
CA CYS A 439 23.64 -25.44 3.61
C CYS A 439 24.83 -25.55 2.63
N GLU A 440 25.65 -24.50 2.55
CA GLU A 440 26.75 -24.38 1.59
C GLU A 440 28.14 -24.74 2.17
N LYS A 441 28.23 -25.65 3.15
CA LYS A 441 29.56 -26.08 3.67
C LYS A 441 29.69 -27.60 3.73
N MET A 442 30.69 -28.12 3.01
CA MET A 442 31.14 -29.51 3.08
C MET A 442 32.46 -29.64 3.84
N GLU A 443 32.66 -30.77 4.51
CA GLU A 443 33.93 -31.17 5.11
C GLU A 443 35.02 -31.28 4.04
N GLN A 444 36.21 -30.74 4.31
CA GLN A 444 37.37 -30.88 3.40
C GLN A 444 38.39 -31.91 3.90
N LYS A 445 38.35 -32.34 5.17
CA LYS A 445 39.20 -33.42 5.73
C LYS A 445 38.47 -34.19 6.84
N GLU A 446 38.83 -35.48 6.96
CA GLU A 446 38.28 -36.42 7.92
C GLU A 446 38.59 -35.99 9.37
N GLY A 447 37.56 -35.70 10.16
CA GLY A 447 37.66 -35.38 11.59
C GLY A 447 37.50 -33.91 11.99
N ASP A 448 37.20 -33.00 11.06
CA ASP A 448 37.06 -31.56 11.36
C ASP A 448 35.61 -31.22 11.81
N PHE A 449 35.30 -31.48 13.08
CA PHE A 449 33.96 -31.24 13.64
C PHE A 449 33.70 -29.78 13.99
N LYS A 450 32.68 -29.15 13.38
CA LYS A 450 32.05 -27.94 13.94
C LYS A 450 30.53 -28.05 13.98
N ARG A 451 29.98 -27.90 15.19
CA ARG A 451 28.53 -27.80 15.43
C ARG A 451 27.95 -26.60 14.68
N CYS A 452 26.81 -26.79 14.02
CA CYS A 452 25.99 -25.67 13.55
C CYS A 452 25.41 -24.93 14.78
N SER A 453 25.70 -23.64 14.89
CA SER A 453 25.30 -22.82 16.04
C SER A 453 23.80 -22.53 16.13
N GLN A 454 23.01 -22.85 15.09
CA GLN A 454 21.56 -22.60 15.10
C GLN A 454 20.69 -23.83 15.44
N CYS A 455 21.12 -25.07 15.15
CA CYS A 455 20.25 -26.23 15.34
C CYS A 455 20.71 -27.21 16.43
N MET A 456 21.92 -27.04 16.98
CA MET A 456 22.49 -27.86 18.07
C MET A 456 22.48 -29.40 17.82
N ARG A 457 22.17 -29.88 16.61
CA ARG A 457 22.14 -31.31 16.28
C ARG A 457 23.50 -31.80 15.79
N VAL A 458 23.86 -33.00 16.23
CA VAL A 458 25.09 -33.71 15.85
C VAL A 458 24.78 -34.68 14.72
N SER A 459 25.54 -34.58 13.64
CA SER A 459 25.51 -35.50 12.49
C SER A 459 26.72 -36.43 12.57
N TYR A 460 26.55 -37.72 12.26
CA TYR A 460 27.62 -38.72 12.31
C TYR A 460 27.98 -39.20 10.91
N CYS A 461 29.27 -39.41 10.66
CA CYS A 461 29.76 -39.86 9.35
C CYS A 461 29.42 -41.32 9.04
N SER A 462 29.12 -42.14 10.06
CA SER A 462 28.70 -43.53 9.88
C SER A 462 27.76 -44.00 10.99
N ARG A 463 27.06 -45.11 10.73
CA ARG A 463 26.15 -45.74 11.70
C ARG A 463 26.93 -46.39 12.84
N GLU A 464 28.17 -46.83 12.60
CA GLU A 464 29.13 -47.22 13.63
C GLU A 464 29.52 -46.03 14.52
N CYS A 465 29.85 -44.86 13.97
CA CYS A 465 30.21 -43.66 14.76
C CYS A 465 29.02 -43.13 15.58
N GLN A 466 27.81 -43.19 15.05
CA GLN A 466 26.58 -42.89 15.81
C GLN A 466 26.40 -43.86 16.98
N LYS A 467 26.64 -45.16 16.74
CA LYS A 467 26.55 -46.20 17.78
C LYS A 467 27.64 -46.04 18.83
N GLU A 468 28.87 -45.68 18.47
CA GLU A 468 29.95 -45.38 19.42
C GLU A 468 29.63 -44.16 20.27
N HIS A 469 29.13 -43.08 19.66
CA HIS A 469 28.72 -41.89 20.39
C HIS A 469 27.55 -42.17 21.34
N TRP A 470 26.54 -42.94 20.92
CA TRP A 470 25.45 -43.40 21.81
C TRP A 470 25.92 -44.36 22.90
N LYS A 471 26.90 -45.24 22.62
CA LYS A 471 27.53 -46.11 23.63
C LYS A 471 28.33 -45.30 24.65
N SER A 472 28.92 -44.17 24.25
CA SER A 472 29.60 -43.24 25.16
C SER A 472 28.62 -42.34 25.95
N GLY A 473 27.35 -42.25 25.52
CA GLY A 473 26.37 -41.26 25.98
C GLY A 473 25.60 -41.55 27.27
N HIS A 474 25.91 -42.60 28.03
CA HIS A 474 25.38 -42.80 29.39
C HIS A 474 26.44 -43.11 30.46
N LYS A 475 27.70 -42.79 30.18
CA LYS A 475 28.70 -42.60 31.24
C LYS A 475 29.51 -41.36 30.93
N VAL A 476 29.59 -40.49 31.94
CA VAL A 476 30.48 -39.31 32.02
C VAL A 476 29.87 -38.02 31.50
N VAL A 477 29.03 -37.44 32.37
CA VAL A 477 29.16 -36.03 32.74
C VAL A 477 30.64 -35.75 33.04
N CYS A 478 31.29 -34.95 32.20
CA CYS A 478 32.48 -34.17 32.57
C CYS A 478 31.94 -32.73 32.69
N SER A 479 31.60 -32.18 33.85
CA SER A 479 32.41 -31.97 35.06
C SER A 479 33.85 -31.55 34.73
N LYS A 480 34.01 -30.26 34.44
CA LYS A 480 35.17 -29.55 34.97
C LYS A 480 34.67 -28.32 35.73
N PRO A 481 34.80 -28.28 37.06
CA PRO A 481 35.03 -27.01 37.72
C PRO A 481 36.48 -26.59 37.46
N THR A 482 36.68 -25.28 37.28
CA THR A 482 37.94 -24.55 37.50
C THR A 482 39.19 -24.98 36.71
N GLN A 483 39.55 -24.20 35.69
CA GLN A 483 40.68 -23.23 35.68
C GLN A 483 40.88 -22.71 34.25
#